data_AF-A0A843EMP5-F1
#
_entry.id   AF-A0A843EMP5-F1
#
_cell.length_a   1.000
_cell.length_b   1.000
_cell.length_c   1.000
_cell.angle_alpha   90.00
_cell.angle_beta   90.00
_cell.angle_gamma   90.00
#
_symmetry.space_group_name_H-M   'P 1'
#
loop_
_entity.id
_entity.type
_entity.pdbx_description
1 polymer ?
#
loop_
_entity_poly.entity_id
_entity_poly.type
_entity_poly.pdbx_seq_one_letter_code
_entity_poly.pdbx_strand_id
1 'polypeptide(L)'
;RILAYGPDVILLDEPFSAMDAYLKEQLRMELINSLKDFDGFSILVTHNRDEAFQFCDELIILDKGKIIVKGDTHEIFENPRKVQVARLTGCKNISKVEIIDDYHVKSLDWGLELEVSKKLSPNISHIGIRAHDFSAAKEDDLNAFDTLGSTKIEMPFEWEITLANGLWWKYDKEIHEHEFVIPDYLKVDPKNIILLEE
;
A
#
# COMPACT_ATOMS: atom_id res chain seq x y z
N ARG A 1 -8.49 -0.92 32.79
CA ARG A 1 -7.94 -0.05 33.86
C ARG A 1 -7.97 1.42 33.46
N ILE A 2 -7.43 1.80 32.30
CA ILE A 2 -7.44 3.20 31.81
C ILE A 2 -8.88 3.72 31.67
N LEU A 3 -9.75 2.99 30.97
CA LEU A 3 -11.17 3.34 30.79
C LEU A 3 -11.96 3.47 32.10
N ALA A 4 -11.54 2.79 33.18
CA ALA A 4 -12.24 2.85 34.47
C ALA A 4 -12.14 4.23 35.15
N TYR A 5 -11.18 5.06 34.73
CA TYR A 5 -11.00 6.42 35.24
C TYR A 5 -11.81 7.47 34.48
N GLY A 6 -12.56 7.08 33.44
CA GLY A 6 -13.29 8.00 32.57
C GLY A 6 -12.42 9.14 32.02
N PRO A 7 -11.24 8.85 31.41
CA PRO A 7 -10.36 9.91 30.93
C PRO A 7 -10.99 10.65 29.74
N ASP A 8 -10.60 11.90 29.52
CA ASP A 8 -10.96 12.64 28.30
C ASP A 8 -10.09 12.25 27.10
N VAL A 9 -8.89 11.71 27.37
CA VAL A 9 -7.90 11.32 26.35
C VAL A 9 -7.25 9.99 26.70
N ILE A 10 -7.13 9.11 25.71
CA ILE A 10 -6.39 7.85 25.78
C ILE A 10 -5.18 7.92 24.87
N LEU A 11 -4.01 7.59 25.40
CA LEU A 11 -2.77 7.43 24.64
C LEU A 11 -2.39 5.95 24.62
N LEU A 12 -2.27 5.38 23.42
CA LEU A 12 -1.90 4.00 23.18
C LEU A 12 -0.57 4.00 22.42
N ASP A 13 0.50 3.56 23.08
CA ASP A 13 1.83 3.44 22.46
C ASP A 13 2.13 1.97 22.16
N GLU A 14 2.09 1.62 20.87
CA GLU A 14 2.28 0.27 20.35
C GLU A 14 1.59 -0.84 21.16
N PRO A 15 0.26 -0.77 21.40
CA PRO A 15 -0.43 -1.64 22.35
C PRO A 15 -0.38 -3.13 21.96
N PHE A 16 -0.05 -3.45 20.71
CA PHE A 16 -0.07 -4.80 20.16
C PHE A 16 1.32 -5.32 19.71
N SER A 17 2.42 -4.64 20.04
CA SER A 17 3.75 -5.02 19.54
C SER A 17 4.31 -6.30 20.16
N ALA A 18 4.01 -6.55 21.45
CA ALA A 18 4.53 -7.69 22.21
C ALA A 18 3.63 -8.94 22.21
N MET A 19 2.60 -8.96 21.35
CA MET A 19 1.54 -9.97 21.38
C MET A 19 1.68 -10.99 20.24
N ASP A 20 1.28 -12.24 20.50
CA ASP A 20 1.14 -13.25 19.46
C ASP A 20 -0.03 -12.91 18.51
N ALA A 21 0.03 -13.41 17.28
CA ALA A 21 -0.92 -13.05 16.22
C ALA A 21 -2.38 -13.38 16.59
N TYR A 22 -2.63 -14.50 17.25
CA TYR A 22 -3.97 -14.95 17.60
C TYR A 22 -4.59 -14.08 18.70
N LEU A 23 -3.86 -13.87 19.80
CA LEU A 23 -4.32 -13.02 20.89
C LEU A 23 -4.48 -11.57 20.44
N LYS A 24 -3.62 -11.12 19.54
CA LYS A 24 -3.69 -9.80 18.93
C LYS A 24 -5.01 -9.61 18.17
N GLU A 25 -5.46 -10.56 17.36
CA GLU A 25 -6.76 -10.43 16.67
C GLU A 25 -7.94 -10.29 17.64
N GLN A 26 -7.97 -11.11 18.70
CA GLN A 26 -9.06 -11.05 19.68
C GLN A 26 -9.08 -9.69 20.41
N LEU A 27 -7.93 -9.25 20.93
CA LEU A 27 -7.86 -7.96 21.65
C LEU A 27 -8.04 -6.76 20.73
N ARG A 28 -7.67 -6.86 19.44
CA ARG A 28 -7.95 -5.79 18.47
C ARG A 28 -9.45 -5.53 18.38
N MET A 29 -10.27 -6.56 18.22
CA MET A 29 -11.73 -6.39 18.14
C MET A 29 -12.33 -5.81 19.42
N GLU A 30 -11.88 -6.27 20.59
CA GLU A 30 -12.32 -5.72 21.88
C GLU A 30 -11.93 -4.24 22.04
N LEU A 31 -10.72 -3.87 21.60
CA LEU A 31 -10.24 -2.49 21.65
C LEU A 31 -11.01 -1.58 20.68
N ILE A 32 -11.28 -2.04 19.45
CA ILE A 32 -12.11 -1.29 18.47
C ILE A 32 -13.46 -0.95 19.09
N ASN A 33 -14.15 -1.95 19.65
CA ASN A 33 -15.47 -1.73 20.23
C ASN A 33 -15.41 -0.78 21.43
N SER A 34 -14.39 -0.93 22.28
CA SER A 34 -14.22 -0.08 23.45
C SER A 34 -13.88 1.37 23.08
N LEU A 35 -13.12 1.60 22.00
CA LEU A 35 -12.78 2.94 21.52
C LEU A 35 -13.93 3.60 20.76
N LYS A 36 -14.77 2.82 20.07
CA LYS A 36 -15.97 3.34 19.40
C LYS A 36 -16.98 3.92 20.37
N ASP A 37 -17.14 3.30 21.54
CA ASP A 37 -18.06 3.75 22.58
C ASP A 37 -17.43 4.80 23.52
N PHE A 38 -16.20 5.25 23.24
CA PHE A 38 -15.49 6.21 24.05
C PHE A 38 -15.74 7.64 23.56
N ASP A 39 -16.36 8.47 24.41
CA ASP A 39 -16.71 9.87 24.09
C ASP A 39 -15.49 10.83 24.02
N GLY A 40 -14.30 10.37 24.39
CA GLY A 40 -13.08 11.18 24.40
C GLY A 40 -12.20 10.99 23.15
N PHE A 41 -10.99 11.54 23.18
CA PHE A 41 -10.02 11.39 22.09
C PHE A 41 -9.07 10.22 22.35
N SER A 42 -8.83 9.38 21.33
CA SER A 42 -7.80 8.35 21.39
C SER A 42 -6.67 8.65 20.41
N ILE A 43 -5.42 8.51 20.87
CA ILE A 43 -4.22 8.63 20.06
C ILE A 43 -3.51 7.29 20.08
N LEU A 44 -3.37 6.70 18.90
CA LEU A 44 -2.63 5.46 18.68
C LEU A 44 -1.30 5.75 18.00
N VAL A 45 -0.21 5.31 18.62
CA VAL A 45 1.12 5.27 18.01
C VAL A 45 1.39 3.83 17.60
N THR A 46 1.63 3.60 16.32
CA THR A 46 1.94 2.27 15.78
C THR A 46 2.83 2.38 14.55
N HIS A 47 3.68 1.38 14.36
CA HIS A 47 4.43 1.16 13.12
C HIS A 47 3.71 0.18 12.17
N ASN A 48 2.54 -0.35 12.56
CA ASN A 48 1.77 -1.29 11.76
C ASN A 48 0.69 -0.53 10.96
N ARG A 49 0.77 -0.61 9.63
CA ARG A 49 -0.18 0.06 8.72
C ARG A 49 -1.61 -0.49 8.82
N ASP A 50 -1.77 -1.79 9.07
CA ASP A 50 -3.09 -2.42 9.13
C ASP A 50 -3.80 -2.01 10.42
N GLU A 51 -3.04 -1.78 11.49
CA GLU A 51 -3.57 -1.17 12.71
C GLU A 51 -4.02 0.26 12.42
N ALA A 52 -3.14 1.10 11.86
CA ALA A 52 -3.50 2.48 11.52
C ALA A 52 -4.75 2.55 10.64
N PHE A 53 -4.84 1.68 9.62
CA PHE A 53 -5.99 1.60 8.71
C PHE A 53 -7.29 1.17 9.39
N GLN A 54 -7.23 0.27 10.38
CA GLN A 54 -8.41 -0.27 11.07
C GLN A 54 -8.90 0.61 12.22
N PHE A 55 -8.00 1.29 12.92
CA PHE A 55 -8.30 1.98 14.19
C PHE A 55 -8.47 3.48 14.05
N CYS A 56 -7.83 4.11 13.07
CA CYS A 56 -7.71 5.56 13.03
C CYS A 56 -8.57 6.15 11.92
N ASP A 57 -9.44 7.11 12.25
CA ASP A 57 -10.14 7.92 11.26
C ASP A 57 -9.18 8.93 10.60
N GLU A 58 -8.30 9.55 11.40
CA GLU A 58 -7.24 10.44 10.94
C GLU A 58 -5.85 9.84 11.18
N LEU A 59 -4.96 10.03 10.20
CA LEU A 59 -3.58 9.57 10.26
C LEU A 59 -2.61 10.75 10.22
N ILE A 60 -1.59 10.70 11.07
CA ILE A 60 -0.43 11.60 11.05
C ILE A 60 0.81 10.74 10.82
N ILE A 61 1.54 11.01 9.74
CA ILE A 61 2.78 10.32 9.44
C ILE A 61 3.96 11.22 9.77
N LEU A 62 4.87 10.67 10.57
CA LEU A 62 6.11 11.30 10.99
C LEU A 62 7.28 10.66 10.26
N ASP A 63 8.14 11.49 9.64
CA ASP A 63 9.46 11.07 9.16
C ASP A 63 10.53 12.02 9.71
N LYS A 64 11.58 11.45 10.31
CA LYS A 64 12.71 12.20 10.92
C LYS A 64 12.25 13.34 11.85
N GLY A 65 11.22 13.08 12.66
CA GLY A 65 10.67 14.04 13.62
C GLY A 65 9.85 15.18 13.00
N LYS A 66 9.48 15.08 11.72
CA LYS A 66 8.61 16.05 11.04
C LYS A 66 7.33 15.38 10.56
N ILE A 67 6.21 16.09 10.67
CA ILE A 67 4.94 15.66 10.09
C ILE A 67 5.07 15.80 8.57
N ILE A 68 4.98 14.69 7.85
CA ILE A 68 5.03 14.69 6.39
C ILE A 68 3.65 14.72 5.76
N VAL A 69 2.65 14.15 6.44
CA VAL A 69 1.24 14.08 6.03
C VAL A 69 0.34 14.03 7.28
N LYS A 70 -0.82 14.68 7.18
CA LYS A 70 -1.94 14.60 8.11
C LYS A 70 -3.25 14.62 7.31
N GLY A 71 -4.21 13.77 7.65
CA GLY A 71 -5.52 13.75 6.98
C GLY A 71 -6.29 12.47 7.27
N ASP A 72 -7.37 12.26 6.52
CA ASP A 72 -8.17 11.04 6.57
C ASP A 72 -7.34 9.81 6.20
N THR A 73 -7.49 8.74 6.97
CA THR A 73 -6.71 7.51 6.78
C THR A 73 -6.97 6.89 5.40
N HIS A 74 -8.21 6.82 4.93
CA HIS A 74 -8.51 6.25 3.62
C HIS A 74 -7.91 7.10 2.50
N GLU A 75 -8.03 8.43 2.56
CA GLU A 75 -7.44 9.33 1.56
C GLU A 75 -5.91 9.16 1.48
N ILE A 76 -5.22 9.04 2.62
CA ILE A 76 -3.76 8.89 2.65
C ILE A 76 -3.33 7.54 2.08
N PHE A 77 -4.08 6.47 2.34
CA PHE A 77 -3.78 5.17 1.76
C PHE A 77 -4.02 5.16 0.26
N GLU A 78 -5.16 5.67 -0.21
CA GLU A 78 -5.53 5.74 -1.64
C GLU A 78 -4.61 6.65 -2.44
N ASN A 79 -4.29 7.83 -1.90
CA ASN A 79 -3.48 8.83 -2.58
C ASN A 79 -2.38 9.37 -1.66
N PRO A 80 -1.28 8.61 -1.48
CA PRO A 80 -0.20 8.98 -0.56
C PRO A 80 0.57 10.24 -0.98
N ARG A 81 0.53 10.63 -2.26
CA ARG A 81 1.21 11.77 -2.92
C ARG A 81 2.73 11.84 -2.80
N LYS A 82 3.33 11.32 -1.72
CA LYS A 82 4.77 11.32 -1.46
C LYS A 82 5.32 9.91 -1.45
N VAL A 83 6.55 9.74 -1.92
CA VAL A 83 7.24 8.44 -1.97
C VAL A 83 7.32 7.78 -0.59
N GLN A 84 7.69 8.53 0.45
CA GLN A 84 7.84 8.00 1.81
C GLN A 84 6.51 7.48 2.35
N VAL A 85 5.43 8.20 2.08
CA VAL A 85 4.07 7.85 2.52
C VAL A 85 3.61 6.59 1.79
N ALA A 86 3.83 6.51 0.48
CA ALA A 86 3.48 5.34 -0.32
C ALA A 86 4.19 4.07 0.18
N ARG A 87 5.46 4.17 0.58
CA ARG A 87 6.20 3.04 1.17
C ARG A 87 5.59 2.58 2.50
N LEU A 88 5.19 3.53 3.35
CA LEU A 88 4.58 3.24 4.65
C LEU A 88 3.20 2.60 4.51
N THR A 89 2.39 3.06 3.54
CA THR A 89 1.07 2.50 3.24
C THR A 89 1.11 1.21 2.43
N GLY A 90 2.29 0.78 1.97
CA GLY A 90 2.52 -0.56 1.42
C GLY A 90 2.72 -0.67 -0.08
N CYS A 91 2.94 0.45 -0.77
CA CYS A 91 3.39 0.43 -2.15
C CYS A 91 4.85 -0.05 -2.21
N LYS A 92 5.05 -1.28 -2.71
CA LYS A 92 6.38 -1.89 -2.89
C LYS A 92 7.03 -1.46 -4.21
N ASN A 93 6.25 -1.37 -5.29
CA ASN A 93 6.77 -0.98 -6.59
C ASN A 93 6.75 0.53 -6.68
N ILE A 94 7.91 1.15 -6.49
CA ILE A 94 8.09 2.58 -6.70
C ILE A 94 9.28 2.78 -7.62
N SER A 95 9.10 3.59 -8.65
CA SER A 95 10.14 3.91 -9.62
C SER A 95 10.22 5.39 -9.89
N LYS A 96 11.44 5.89 -10.14
CA LYS A 96 11.64 7.23 -10.70
C LYS A 96 11.10 7.29 -12.12
N VAL A 97 10.58 8.46 -12.50
CA VAL A 97 10.04 8.65 -13.84
C VAL A 97 10.58 9.86 -14.57
N GLU A 98 10.64 9.74 -15.88
CA GLU A 98 10.71 10.87 -16.81
C GLU A 98 9.33 11.12 -17.40
N ILE A 99 8.86 12.37 -17.35
CA ILE A 99 7.58 12.76 -17.95
C ILE A 99 7.79 12.91 -19.45
N ILE A 100 7.02 12.16 -20.24
CA ILE A 100 7.05 12.23 -21.71
C ILE A 100 6.08 13.32 -22.19
N ASP A 101 4.84 13.28 -21.70
CA ASP A 101 3.80 14.26 -22.01
C ASP A 101 2.79 14.43 -20.85
N ASP A 102 1.61 14.99 -21.10
CA ASP A 102 0.58 15.25 -20.08
C ASP A 102 0.04 13.97 -19.40
N TYR A 103 0.16 12.79 -20.04
CA TYR A 103 -0.41 11.53 -19.55
C TYR A 103 0.54 10.32 -19.66
N HIS A 104 1.75 10.49 -20.18
CA HIS A 104 2.73 9.40 -20.31
C HIS A 104 3.99 9.66 -19.49
N VAL A 105 4.46 8.60 -18.85
CA VAL A 105 5.72 8.56 -18.10
C VAL A 105 6.58 7.39 -18.52
N LYS A 106 7.89 7.54 -18.40
CA LYS A 106 8.87 6.45 -18.52
C LYS A 106 9.44 6.12 -17.16
N SER A 107 9.24 4.89 -16.69
CA SER A 107 9.91 4.35 -15.51
C SER A 107 11.37 4.08 -15.79
N LEU A 108 12.25 4.67 -14.98
CA LEU A 108 13.69 4.51 -15.08
C LEU A 108 14.18 3.17 -14.51
N ASP A 109 13.48 2.64 -13.51
CA ASP A 109 13.87 1.39 -12.85
C ASP A 109 13.32 0.16 -13.58
N TRP A 110 12.13 0.25 -14.16
CA TRP A 110 11.48 -0.86 -14.86
C TRP A 110 11.64 -0.80 -16.38
N GLY A 111 12.05 0.35 -16.92
CA GLY A 111 12.20 0.57 -18.36
C GLY A 111 10.88 0.59 -19.14
N LEU A 112 9.76 0.87 -18.47
CA LEU A 112 8.41 0.84 -19.04
C LEU A 112 7.90 2.25 -19.35
N GLU A 113 7.19 2.40 -20.47
CA GLU A 113 6.37 3.58 -20.75
C GLU A 113 4.93 3.29 -20.34
N LEU A 114 4.33 4.17 -19.54
CA LEU A 114 3.03 3.96 -18.93
C LEU A 114 2.16 5.20 -19.11
N GLU A 115 0.92 4.98 -19.51
CA GLU A 115 -0.15 5.97 -19.51
C GLU A 115 -0.80 6.04 -18.12
N VAL A 116 -1.03 7.25 -17.63
CA VAL A 116 -1.66 7.53 -16.33
C VAL A 116 -3.03 8.18 -16.52
N SER A 117 -3.96 7.92 -15.59
CA SER A 117 -5.33 8.44 -15.67
C SER A 117 -5.48 9.94 -15.35
N LYS A 118 -4.48 10.54 -14.71
CA LYS A 118 -4.49 11.93 -14.26
C LYS A 118 -3.40 12.73 -14.96
N LYS A 119 -3.71 13.99 -15.28
CA LYS A 119 -2.74 14.89 -15.90
C LYS A 119 -1.51 15.05 -15.00
N LEU A 120 -0.33 14.85 -15.57
CA LEU A 120 0.95 14.96 -14.91
C LEU A 120 1.28 16.42 -14.60
N SER A 121 1.75 16.64 -13.37
CA SER A 121 2.30 17.91 -12.93
C SER A 121 3.83 17.83 -12.89
N PRO A 122 4.55 18.95 -13.08
CA PRO A 122 6.02 18.96 -13.19
C PRO A 122 6.75 18.60 -11.88
N ASN A 123 6.04 18.48 -10.76
CA ASN A 123 6.59 18.06 -9.48
C ASN A 123 6.55 16.54 -9.27
N ILE A 124 5.88 15.79 -10.15
CA ILE A 124 5.90 14.32 -10.10
C ILE A 124 7.31 13.85 -10.45
N SER A 125 7.90 13.08 -9.54
CA SER A 125 9.25 12.53 -9.67
C SER A 125 9.26 11.00 -9.71
N HIS A 126 8.18 10.37 -9.21
CA HIS A 126 8.07 8.93 -9.11
C HIS A 126 6.64 8.46 -9.45
N ILE A 127 6.52 7.18 -9.76
CA ILE A 127 5.24 6.46 -9.77
C ILE A 127 5.29 5.28 -8.81
N GLY A 128 4.12 4.92 -8.29
CA GLY A 128 3.91 3.75 -7.48
C GLY A 128 2.84 2.83 -8.08
N ILE A 129 3.03 1.52 -7.98
CA ILE A 129 2.01 0.52 -8.34
C ILE A 129 1.92 -0.48 -7.18
N ARG A 130 0.73 -0.79 -6.68
CA ARG A 130 0.63 -1.80 -5.62
C ARG A 130 0.78 -3.18 -6.21
N ALA A 131 1.30 -4.11 -5.40
CA ALA A 131 1.56 -5.47 -5.87
C ALA A 131 0.28 -6.22 -6.28
N HIS A 132 -0.92 -5.81 -5.86
CA HIS A 132 -2.19 -6.44 -6.25
C HIS A 132 -2.86 -5.77 -7.46
N ASP A 133 -2.29 -4.68 -8.00
CA ASP A 133 -2.94 -3.87 -9.04
C ASP A 133 -2.64 -4.33 -10.48
N PHE A 134 -2.02 -5.51 -10.63
CA PHE A 134 -1.72 -6.10 -11.93
C PHE A 134 -2.78 -7.13 -12.33
N SER A 135 -3.06 -7.20 -13.63
CA SER A 135 -3.99 -8.16 -14.22
C SER A 135 -3.41 -8.78 -15.49
N ALA A 136 -3.87 -9.98 -15.84
CA ALA A 136 -3.48 -10.64 -17.07
C ALA A 136 -3.87 -9.79 -18.30
N ALA A 137 -2.99 -9.76 -19.31
CA ALA A 137 -3.12 -8.91 -20.47
C ALA A 137 -2.72 -9.63 -21.76
N LYS A 138 -2.92 -8.93 -22.88
CA LYS A 138 -2.29 -9.23 -24.18
C LYS A 138 -1.20 -8.20 -24.46
N GLU A 139 -0.31 -8.51 -25.40
CA GLU A 139 0.81 -7.64 -25.80
C GLU A 139 0.37 -6.22 -26.19
N ASP A 140 -0.73 -6.10 -26.94
CA ASP A 140 -1.24 -4.79 -27.43
C ASP A 140 -2.14 -4.05 -26.41
N ASP A 141 -2.34 -4.60 -25.21
CA ASP A 141 -3.14 -3.91 -24.20
C ASP A 141 -2.41 -2.67 -23.68
N LEU A 142 -3.17 -1.66 -23.25
CA LEU A 142 -2.61 -0.47 -22.61
C LEU A 142 -1.82 -0.83 -21.35
N ASN A 143 -0.64 -0.23 -21.19
CA ASN A 143 0.28 -0.47 -20.08
C ASN A 143 0.65 -1.96 -19.90
N ALA A 144 0.65 -2.73 -20.99
CA ALA A 144 1.08 -4.11 -20.97
C ALA A 144 2.61 -4.23 -20.98
N PHE A 145 3.12 -5.24 -20.30
CA PHE A 145 4.53 -5.61 -20.28
C PHE A 145 4.67 -7.12 -20.10
N ASP A 146 5.76 -7.67 -20.63
CA ASP A 146 6.00 -9.12 -20.59
C ASP A 146 6.44 -9.57 -19.19
N THR A 147 6.21 -10.85 -18.90
CA THR A 147 6.62 -11.48 -17.64
C THR A 147 7.77 -12.47 -17.83
N LEU A 148 8.55 -12.35 -18.91
CA LEU A 148 9.62 -13.28 -19.22
C LEU A 148 10.69 -13.23 -18.12
N GLY A 149 11.18 -14.39 -17.71
CA GLY A 149 12.18 -14.50 -16.64
C GLY A 149 11.65 -14.20 -15.24
N SER A 150 10.33 -14.14 -15.05
CA SER A 150 9.72 -14.00 -13.73
C SER A 150 9.98 -15.22 -12.83
N THR A 151 10.14 -14.94 -11.53
CA THR A 151 10.27 -15.96 -10.48
C THR A 151 9.01 -15.95 -9.62
N LYS A 152 8.46 -17.13 -9.32
CA LYS A 152 7.30 -17.28 -8.42
C LYS A 152 7.65 -18.01 -7.15
N ILE A 153 7.02 -17.61 -6.06
CA ILE A 153 7.09 -18.25 -4.75
C ILE A 153 5.65 -18.51 -4.28
N GLU A 154 5.38 -19.73 -3.83
CA GLU A 154 4.08 -20.10 -3.27
C GLU A 154 4.01 -19.71 -1.78
N MET A 155 3.04 -18.87 -1.41
CA MET A 155 2.63 -18.65 -0.02
C MET A 155 1.31 -19.39 0.26
N PRO A 156 0.87 -19.55 1.52
CA PRO A 156 -0.36 -20.29 1.83
C PRO A 156 -1.64 -19.79 1.12
N PHE A 157 -1.77 -18.46 0.91
CA PHE A 157 -2.97 -17.81 0.38
C PHE A 157 -2.69 -16.86 -0.80
N GLU A 158 -1.45 -16.80 -1.27
CA GLU A 158 -1.07 -15.96 -2.40
C GLU A 158 0.14 -16.56 -3.14
N TRP A 159 0.33 -16.13 -4.37
CA TRP A 159 1.59 -16.26 -5.09
C TRP A 159 2.32 -14.92 -5.01
N GLU A 160 3.59 -14.96 -4.66
CA GLU A 160 4.49 -13.80 -4.81
C GLU A 160 5.34 -13.99 -6.05
N ILE A 161 5.21 -13.07 -7.02
CA ILE A 161 5.93 -13.09 -8.28
C ILE A 161 6.86 -11.88 -8.32
N THR A 162 8.14 -12.12 -8.63
CA THR A 162 9.11 -11.07 -8.95
C THR A 162 9.41 -11.12 -10.43
N LEU A 163 9.13 -10.04 -11.14
CA LEU A 163 9.38 -9.90 -12.58
C LEU A 163 10.85 -9.56 -12.86
N ALA A 164 11.33 -9.86 -14.06
CA ALA A 164 12.73 -9.62 -14.44
C ALA A 164 13.12 -8.14 -14.41
N ASN A 165 12.17 -7.24 -14.63
CA ASN A 165 12.35 -5.79 -14.50
C ASN A 165 12.27 -5.28 -13.04
N GLY A 166 12.15 -6.18 -12.05
CA GLY A 166 12.15 -5.86 -10.63
C GLY A 166 10.78 -5.52 -10.03
N LEU A 167 9.69 -5.58 -10.81
CA LEU A 167 8.33 -5.41 -10.29
C LEU A 167 7.89 -6.61 -9.44
N TRP A 168 7.15 -6.34 -8.37
CA TRP A 168 6.56 -7.32 -7.47
C TRP A 168 5.06 -7.41 -7.71
N TRP A 169 4.58 -8.61 -7.99
CA TRP A 169 3.17 -8.92 -8.15
C TRP A 169 2.72 -9.94 -7.10
N LYS A 170 1.55 -9.70 -6.51
CA LYS A 170 0.85 -10.60 -5.62
C LYS A 170 -0.45 -11.05 -6.27
N TYR A 171 -0.66 -12.36 -6.29
CA TYR A 171 -1.86 -12.96 -6.86
C TYR A 171 -2.50 -13.89 -5.83
N ASP A 172 -3.73 -13.58 -5.42
CA ASP A 172 -4.43 -14.34 -4.39
C ASP A 172 -4.79 -15.76 -4.89
N LYS A 173 -4.79 -16.73 -3.98
CA LYS A 173 -5.17 -18.12 -4.26
C LYS A 173 -5.88 -18.77 -3.09
N GLU A 174 -6.64 -19.82 -3.35
CA GLU A 174 -7.16 -20.67 -2.29
C GLU A 174 -6.08 -21.67 -1.80
N ILE A 175 -6.18 -22.12 -0.55
CA ILE A 175 -5.13 -22.96 0.08
C ILE A 175 -4.86 -24.26 -0.69
N HIS A 176 -5.86 -24.79 -1.39
CA HIS A 176 -5.77 -26.03 -2.17
C HIS A 176 -5.35 -25.81 -3.64
N GLU A 177 -5.14 -24.55 -4.05
CA GLU A 177 -4.64 -24.22 -5.39
C GLU A 177 -3.10 -24.17 -5.37
N HIS A 178 -2.46 -25.22 -5.88
CA HIS A 178 -0.99 -25.34 -5.93
C HIS A 178 -0.41 -25.16 -7.33
N GLU A 179 -1.28 -24.96 -8.33
CA GLU A 179 -0.87 -24.73 -9.72
C GLU A 179 -1.23 -23.31 -10.13
N PHE A 180 -0.24 -22.61 -10.68
CA PHE A 180 -0.41 -21.27 -11.23
C PHE A 180 0.55 -21.08 -12.39
N VAL A 181 0.01 -20.65 -13.53
CA VAL A 181 0.78 -20.28 -14.72
C VAL A 181 0.79 -18.77 -14.80
N ILE A 182 1.98 -18.20 -14.83
CA ILE A 182 2.16 -16.75 -15.00
C ILE A 182 1.73 -16.42 -16.44
N PRO A 183 0.80 -15.48 -16.66
CA PRO A 183 0.42 -15.06 -18.01
C PRO A 183 1.60 -14.38 -18.70
N ASP A 184 1.76 -14.57 -20.01
CA ASP A 184 2.90 -14.01 -20.76
C ASP A 184 3.02 -12.48 -20.64
N TYR A 185 1.87 -11.81 -20.46
CA TYR A 185 1.77 -10.36 -20.30
C TYR A 185 0.89 -10.00 -19.11
N LEU A 186 1.29 -8.93 -18.42
CA LEU A 186 0.51 -8.26 -17.39
C LEU A 186 0.27 -6.81 -17.80
N LYS A 187 -0.78 -6.22 -17.24
CA LYS A 187 -1.05 -4.78 -17.36
C LYS A 187 -1.41 -4.16 -16.02
N VAL A 188 -1.26 -2.84 -15.97
CA VAL A 188 -1.73 -1.98 -14.88
C VAL A 188 -2.74 -0.96 -15.42
N ASP A 189 -3.91 -0.85 -14.78
CA ASP A 189 -4.87 0.19 -15.15
C ASP A 189 -4.28 1.58 -14.85
N PRO A 190 -4.36 2.56 -15.77
CA PRO A 190 -3.90 3.94 -15.54
C PRO A 190 -4.43 4.59 -14.25
N LYS A 191 -5.56 4.12 -13.70
CA LYS A 191 -6.15 4.59 -12.44
C LYS A 191 -5.42 4.05 -11.20
N ASN A 192 -4.76 2.92 -11.32
CA ASN A 192 -4.02 2.28 -10.23
C ASN A 192 -2.56 2.75 -10.16
N ILE A 193 -2.10 3.54 -11.14
CA ILE A 193 -0.79 4.17 -11.09
C ILE A 193 -0.86 5.38 -10.15
N ILE A 194 -0.12 5.30 -9.05
CA ILE A 194 -0.02 6.33 -8.04
C ILE A 194 1.06 7.33 -8.46
N LEU A 195 0.69 8.59 -8.61
CA LEU A 195 1.63 9.68 -8.90
C LEU A 195 2.28 10.17 -7.60
N LEU A 196 3.61 10.24 -7.58
CA LEU A 196 4.37 10.52 -6.37
C LEU A 196 5.37 11.66 -6.55
N GLU A 197 5.45 12.48 -5.51
CA GLU A 197 6.44 13.53 -5.29
C GLU A 197 7.50 13.03 -4.30
N GLU A 198 8.66 13.69 -4.29
CA GLU A 198 9.78 13.34 -3.40
C GLU A 198 9.62 13.83 -1.95
#